data_AF-A0A017RU92-F1
#
_entry.id   AF-A0A017RU92-F1
#
_cell.length_a   1.000
_cell.length_b   1.000
_cell.length_c   1.000
_cell.angle_alpha   90.00
_cell.angle_beta   90.00
_cell.angle_gamma   90.00
#
_symmetry.space_group_name_H-M   'P 1'
#
loop_
_entity.id
_entity.type
_entity.pdbx_description
1 polymer ?
#
loop_
_entity_poly.entity_id
_entity_poly.type
_entity_poly.pdbx_seq_one_letter_code
_entity_poly.pdbx_strand_id
1 'polypeptide(L)'
;MGLKESKKFAIGSFHENGGGKFEILERWFDEKTNQVMLKYRYLGDGRIETNKEANVNASEWKWRKVRGLAGNRAESSPIKEEERVTMTRLEERLNDIYIKIENLFVENTNIISDIHHEFEEHRKILHEMMHTLAVQQKQIEQLVNDRSLINKLLEKV
;
A
#
# COMPACT_ATOMS: atom_id res chain seq x y z
N MET A 1 18.08 41.85 -4.05
CA MET A 1 17.32 41.25 -2.92
C MET A 1 17.10 39.78 -3.25
N GLY A 2 17.56 38.85 -2.42
CA GLY A 2 17.37 37.42 -2.67
C GLY A 2 15.94 36.97 -2.33
N LEU A 3 15.31 36.20 -3.23
CA LEU A 3 14.02 35.56 -2.98
C LEU A 3 14.18 34.58 -1.82
N LYS A 4 13.45 34.76 -0.71
CA LYS A 4 13.43 33.77 0.38
C LYS A 4 12.85 32.45 -0.13
N GLU A 5 13.45 31.34 0.30
CA GLU A 5 12.96 29.99 -0.01
C GLU A 5 11.51 29.84 0.48
N SER A 6 10.59 29.49 -0.42
CA SER A 6 9.22 29.14 -0.04
C SER A 6 9.19 27.70 0.38
N LYS A 7 8.88 27.43 1.66
CA LYS A 7 8.63 26.07 2.15
C LYS A 7 7.41 25.41 1.49
N LYS A 8 6.49 26.22 0.96
CA LYS A 8 5.26 25.72 0.34
C LYS A 8 5.48 25.32 -1.11
N PHE A 9 6.09 26.19 -1.92
CA PHE A 9 6.29 25.96 -3.35
C PHE A 9 7.77 25.73 -3.68
N ALA A 10 8.37 24.75 -3.00
CA ALA A 10 9.74 24.31 -3.31
C ALA A 10 9.76 23.60 -4.67
N ILE A 11 10.87 23.68 -5.40
CA ILE A 11 11.06 22.95 -6.66
C ILE A 11 10.95 21.44 -6.37
N GLY A 12 10.18 20.71 -7.19
CA GLY A 12 9.86 19.30 -7.02
C GLY A 12 8.70 19.01 -6.05
N SER A 13 8.11 20.04 -5.42
CA SER A 13 6.93 19.84 -4.56
C SER A 13 5.66 19.60 -5.39
N PHE A 14 4.78 18.74 -4.87
CA PHE A 14 3.50 18.39 -5.49
C PHE A 14 2.33 19.10 -4.81
N HIS A 15 1.41 19.60 -5.62
CA HIS A 15 0.24 20.37 -5.19
C HIS A 15 -0.98 19.98 -6.02
N GLU A 16 -2.16 20.41 -5.59
CA GLU A 16 -3.41 20.09 -6.27
C GLU A 16 -4.35 21.30 -6.30
N ASN A 17 -4.97 21.54 -7.46
CA ASN A 17 -5.95 22.59 -7.64
C ASN A 17 -7.13 22.10 -8.50
N GLY A 18 -8.03 23.00 -8.90
CA GLY A 18 -9.19 22.67 -9.74
C GLY A 18 -8.86 22.01 -11.08
N GLY A 19 -7.64 22.19 -11.59
CA GLY A 19 -7.15 21.55 -12.82
C GLY A 19 -6.48 20.18 -12.60
N GLY A 20 -6.28 19.76 -11.35
CA GLY A 20 -5.63 18.50 -11.00
C GLY A 20 -4.30 18.66 -10.26
N LYS A 21 -3.55 17.56 -10.17
CA LYS A 21 -2.25 17.52 -9.48
C LYS A 21 -1.13 18.06 -10.37
N PHE A 22 -0.24 18.85 -9.78
CA PHE A 22 0.87 19.47 -10.48
C PHE A 22 2.16 19.49 -9.64
N GLU A 23 3.29 19.51 -10.32
CA GLU A 23 4.64 19.57 -9.77
C GLU A 23 5.26 20.94 -10.05
N ILE A 24 5.90 21.56 -9.05
CA ILE A 24 6.63 22.82 -9.23
C ILE A 24 7.98 22.54 -9.92
N LEU A 25 8.17 23.11 -11.11
CA LEU A 25 9.42 22.99 -11.87
C LEU A 25 10.40 24.12 -11.54
N GLU A 26 9.88 25.34 -11.35
CA GLU A 26 10.72 26.51 -11.13
C GLU A 26 9.96 27.56 -10.34
N ARG A 27 10.71 28.31 -9.52
CA ARG A 27 10.20 29.45 -8.76
C ARG A 27 11.22 30.58 -8.81
N TRP A 28 10.80 31.75 -9.30
CA TRP A 28 11.68 32.91 -9.44
C TRP A 28 10.98 34.20 -9.09
N PHE A 29 11.77 35.22 -8.78
CA PHE A 29 11.30 36.59 -8.65
C PHE A 29 11.38 37.26 -10.01
N ASP A 30 10.25 37.71 -10.57
CA ASP A 30 10.24 38.50 -11.78
C ASP A 30 10.35 39.99 -11.42
N GLU A 31 11.52 40.57 -11.70
CA GLU A 31 11.81 41.98 -11.42
C GLU A 31 10.92 42.94 -12.23
N LYS A 32 10.42 42.52 -13.40
CA LYS A 32 9.57 43.39 -14.25
C LYS A 32 8.18 43.56 -13.67
N THR A 33 7.62 42.50 -13.10
CA THR A 33 6.29 42.50 -12.49
C THR A 33 6.35 42.66 -10.96
N ASN A 34 7.55 42.66 -10.37
CA ASN A 34 7.83 42.71 -8.94
C ASN A 34 7.07 41.61 -8.17
N GLN A 35 6.98 40.41 -8.76
CA GLN A 35 6.15 39.31 -8.27
C GLN A 35 6.88 37.98 -8.33
N VAL A 36 6.50 37.08 -7.42
CA VAL A 36 7.01 35.70 -7.45
C VAL A 36 6.20 34.88 -8.44
N MET A 37 6.91 34.25 -9.36
CA MET A 37 6.36 33.43 -10.43
C MET A 37 6.68 31.96 -10.15
N LEU A 38 5.75 31.10 -10.56
CA LEU A 38 5.88 29.65 -10.51
C LEU A 38 5.68 29.09 -11.91
N LYS A 39 6.56 28.16 -12.29
CA LYS A 39 6.37 27.27 -13.44
C LYS A 39 6.08 25.88 -12.91
N TYR A 40 5.00 25.28 -13.37
CA TYR A 40 4.56 23.96 -12.90
C TYR A 40 4.02 23.11 -14.04
N ARG A 41 4.06 21.79 -13.85
CA ARG A 41 3.58 20.79 -14.81
C ARG A 41 2.46 19.97 -14.20
N TYR A 42 1.34 19.87 -14.90
CA TYR A 42 0.25 18.96 -14.53
C TYR A 42 0.63 17.51 -14.81
N LEU A 43 0.34 16.63 -13.85
CA LEU A 43 0.68 15.21 -13.94
C LEU A 43 -0.27 14.41 -14.85
N GLY A 44 -1.49 14.91 -15.07
CA GLY A 44 -2.50 14.21 -15.87
C GLY A 44 -2.30 14.32 -17.38
N ASP A 45 -1.89 15.49 -17.86
CA ASP A 45 -1.78 15.81 -19.30
C ASP A 45 -0.39 16.32 -19.70
N GLY A 46 0.53 16.51 -18.75
CA GLY A 46 1.87 17.04 -18.99
C GLY A 46 1.90 18.53 -19.33
N ARG A 47 0.77 19.24 -19.24
CA ARG A 47 0.68 20.68 -19.57
C ARG A 47 1.54 21.50 -18.60
N ILE A 48 2.36 22.37 -19.16
CA ILE A 48 3.21 23.30 -18.41
C ILE A 48 2.56 24.68 -18.38
N GLU A 49 2.47 25.25 -17.19
CA GLU A 49 1.95 26.60 -16.97
C GLU A 49 2.92 27.46 -16.19
N THR A 50 2.79 28.77 -16.38
CA THR A 50 3.51 29.78 -15.61
C THR A 50 2.51 30.78 -15.05
N ASN A 51 2.52 30.96 -13.73
CA ASN A 51 1.58 31.85 -13.05
C ASN A 51 2.21 32.46 -11.78
N LYS A 52 1.58 33.52 -11.28
CA LYS A 52 1.96 34.18 -10.04
C LYS A 52 1.74 33.24 -8.86
N GLU A 53 2.68 33.16 -7.93
CA GLU A 53 2.57 32.33 -6.72
C GLU A 53 1.26 32.63 -5.96
N ALA A 54 0.89 33.90 -5.86
CA ALA A 54 -0.36 34.34 -5.23
C ALA A 54 -1.61 33.74 -5.90
N ASN A 55 -1.62 33.64 -7.23
CA ASN A 55 -2.74 33.06 -7.99
C ASN A 55 -2.82 31.54 -7.79
N VAL A 56 -1.67 30.86 -7.82
CA VAL A 56 -1.59 29.41 -7.58
C VAL A 56 -2.08 29.09 -6.16
N ASN A 57 -1.66 29.87 -5.17
CA ASN A 57 -2.11 29.72 -3.78
C ASN A 57 -3.62 29.95 -3.63
N ALA A 58 -4.17 30.97 -4.30
CA ALA A 58 -5.61 31.23 -4.30
C ALA A 58 -6.40 30.09 -4.98
N SER A 59 -5.86 29.52 -6.07
CA SER A 59 -6.47 28.39 -6.79
C SER A 59 -6.52 27.13 -5.92
N GLU A 60 -5.41 26.78 -5.25
CA GLU A 60 -5.34 25.67 -4.31
C GLU A 60 -6.31 25.87 -3.13
N TRP A 61 -6.34 27.07 -2.55
CA TRP A 61 -7.25 27.37 -1.44
C TRP A 61 -8.73 27.26 -1.85
N LYS A 62 -9.11 27.80 -3.01
CA LYS A 62 -10.49 27.68 -3.54
C LYS A 62 -10.87 26.22 -3.72
N TRP A 63 -9.98 25.42 -4.32
CA TRP A 63 -10.19 23.99 -4.51
C TRP A 63 -10.37 23.25 -3.19
N ARG A 64 -9.51 23.52 -2.20
CA ARG A 64 -9.62 22.94 -0.85
C ARG A 64 -10.92 23.35 -0.15
N LYS A 65 -11.34 24.62 -0.29
CA LYS A 65 -12.58 25.13 0.31
C LYS A 65 -13.81 24.42 -0.25
N VAL A 66 -13.89 24.27 -1.58
CA VAL A 66 -15.01 23.57 -2.23
C VAL A 66 -15.11 22.11 -1.78
N ARG A 67 -13.99 21.47 -1.44
CA ARG A 67 -13.95 20.09 -0.96
C ARG A 67 -14.04 19.93 0.57
N GLY A 68 -14.30 21.01 1.31
CA GLY A 68 -14.34 20.97 2.78
C GLY A 68 -12.98 20.70 3.45
N LEU A 69 -11.88 20.80 2.70
CA LEU A 69 -10.51 20.54 3.15
C LEU A 69 -9.77 21.81 3.57
N ALA A 70 -10.36 22.98 3.38
CA ALA A 70 -9.84 24.23 3.92
C ALA A 70 -10.25 24.31 5.39
N GLY A 71 -9.34 23.95 6.31
CA GLY A 71 -9.51 24.29 7.72
C GLY A 71 -9.73 25.79 7.86
N ASN A 72 -10.66 26.19 8.71
CA ASN A 72 -11.01 27.58 8.98
C ASN A 72 -9.77 28.35 9.51
N ARG A 73 -8.91 28.83 8.61
CA ARG A 73 -7.91 29.84 8.92
C ARG A 73 -8.50 31.20 8.60
N ALA A 74 -9.37 31.64 9.49
CA ALA A 74 -9.60 33.05 9.74
C ALA A 74 -9.80 33.20 11.25
N GLU A 75 -8.86 33.91 11.86
CA GLU A 75 -8.89 34.44 13.23
C GLU A 75 -8.69 33.43 14.37
N SER A 76 -7.63 33.69 15.14
CA SER A 76 -7.39 33.15 16.48
C SER A 76 -8.58 33.45 17.39
N SER A 77 -9.55 32.55 17.44
CA SER A 77 -10.51 32.48 18.53
C SER A 77 -10.04 31.40 19.52
N PRO A 78 -10.18 31.63 20.84
CA PRO A 78 -9.81 30.64 21.84
C PRO A 78 -10.66 29.39 21.60
N ILE A 79 -10.01 28.23 21.62
CA ILE A 79 -10.59 26.90 21.38
C ILE A 79 -11.90 26.80 22.16
N LYS A 80 -13.02 26.79 21.44
CA LYS A 80 -14.34 26.61 22.05
C LYS A 80 -14.42 25.16 22.55
N GLU A 81 -14.96 25.00 23.74
CA GLU A 81 -15.05 23.75 24.51
C GLU A 81 -15.67 22.58 23.73
N GLU A 82 -16.43 22.87 22.66
CA GLU A 82 -17.01 21.91 21.71
C GLU A 82 -15.97 21.14 20.85
N GLU A 83 -14.79 21.71 20.58
CA GLU A 83 -13.71 21.04 19.83
C GLU A 83 -12.98 19.97 20.66
N ARG A 84 -12.95 20.11 21.99
CA ARG A 84 -12.37 19.08 22.88
C ARG A 84 -13.21 17.81 22.88
N VAL A 85 -14.54 17.94 22.84
CA VAL A 85 -15.46 16.79 22.73
C VAL A 85 -15.26 16.04 21.41
N THR A 86 -14.88 16.76 20.34
CA THR A 86 -14.56 16.13 19.05
C THR A 86 -13.21 15.41 19.06
N MET A 87 -12.21 15.95 19.77
CA MET A 87 -10.89 15.32 19.91
C MET A 87 -10.95 14.06 20.76
N THR A 88 -11.62 14.07 21.92
CA THR A 88 -11.78 12.88 22.76
C THR A 88 -12.53 11.77 22.02
N ARG A 89 -13.57 12.13 21.26
CA ARG A 89 -14.28 11.17 20.41
C ARG A 89 -13.42 10.62 19.27
N LEU A 90 -12.47 11.40 18.76
CA LEU A 90 -11.51 10.94 17.76
C LEU A 90 -10.50 9.96 18.38
N GLU A 91 -10.01 10.27 19.59
CA GLU A 91 -9.10 9.41 20.36
C GLU A 91 -9.75 8.06 20.70
N GLU A 92 -11.00 8.07 21.16
CA GLU A 92 -11.78 6.83 21.40
C GLU A 92 -11.90 5.99 20.12
N ARG A 93 -12.25 6.61 18.99
CA ARG A 93 -12.35 5.89 17.71
C ARG A 93 -11.01 5.34 17.23
N LEU A 94 -9.91 6.07 17.44
CA LEU A 94 -8.57 5.60 17.09
C LEU A 94 -8.16 4.43 17.98
N ASN A 95 -8.50 4.47 19.27
CA ASN A 95 -8.26 3.39 20.20
C ASN A 95 -9.07 2.13 19.83
N ASP A 96 -10.34 2.28 19.46
CA ASP A 96 -11.16 1.18 18.96
C ASP A 96 -10.60 0.55 17.68
N ILE A 97 -10.09 1.39 16.76
CA ILE A 97 -9.44 0.91 15.54
C ILE A 97 -8.16 0.14 15.89
N TYR A 98 -7.36 0.66 16.82
CA TYR A 98 -6.15 0.00 17.28
C TYR A 98 -6.45 -1.39 17.86
N ILE A 99 -7.41 -1.49 18.79
CA ILE A 99 -7.83 -2.76 19.41
C ILE A 99 -8.34 -3.74 18.33
N LYS A 100 -9.11 -3.28 17.36
CA LYS A 100 -9.59 -4.14 16.26
C LYS A 100 -8.44 -4.66 15.40
N ILE A 101 -7.48 -3.81 15.06
CA ILE A 101 -6.30 -4.22 14.29
C ILE A 101 -5.49 -5.24 15.07
N GLU A 102 -5.28 -5.03 16.37
CA GLU A 102 -4.56 -5.95 17.24
C GLU A 102 -5.25 -7.32 17.32
N ASN A 103 -6.57 -7.35 17.52
CA ASN A 103 -7.35 -8.59 17.53
C ASN A 103 -7.26 -9.34 16.19
N LEU A 104 -7.40 -8.63 15.06
CA LEU A 104 -7.25 -9.22 13.73
C LEU A 104 -5.83 -9.78 13.51
N PHE A 105 -4.81 -9.12 14.07
CA PHE A 105 -3.43 -9.60 13.98
C PHE A 105 -3.23 -10.91 14.75
N VAL A 106 -3.77 -10.99 15.96
CA VAL A 106 -3.73 -12.21 16.79
C VAL A 106 -4.49 -13.35 16.10
N GLU A 107 -5.70 -13.08 15.61
CA GLU A 107 -6.52 -14.07 14.91
C GLU A 107 -5.82 -14.61 13.66
N ASN A 108 -5.28 -13.73 12.82
CA ASN A 108 -4.52 -14.16 11.64
C ASN A 108 -3.27 -14.95 12.00
N THR A 109 -2.59 -14.59 13.08
CA THR A 109 -1.40 -15.32 13.55
C THR A 109 -1.77 -16.74 13.96
N ASN A 110 -2.88 -16.91 14.67
CA ASN A 110 -3.39 -18.23 15.06
C ASN A 110 -3.78 -19.06 13.83
N ILE A 111 -4.52 -18.48 12.88
CA ILE A 111 -4.90 -19.16 11.64
C ILE A 111 -3.68 -19.62 10.85
N ILE A 112 -2.65 -18.78 10.73
CA ILE A 112 -1.40 -19.14 10.04
C ILE A 112 -0.69 -20.29 10.76
N SER A 113 -0.67 -20.27 12.10
CA SER A 113 -0.09 -21.33 12.91
C SER A 113 -0.81 -22.66 12.69
N ASP A 114 -2.15 -22.65 12.67
CA ASP A 114 -2.96 -23.85 12.46
C ASP A 114 -2.76 -24.41 11.05
N ILE A 115 -2.76 -23.56 10.02
CA ILE A 115 -2.48 -23.96 8.63
C ILE A 115 -1.08 -24.57 8.52
N HIS A 116 -0.08 -23.99 9.20
CA HIS A 116 1.28 -24.52 9.19
C HIS A 116 1.35 -25.91 9.84
N HIS A 117 0.63 -26.10 10.94
CA HIS A 117 0.54 -27.39 11.61
C HIS A 117 -0.10 -28.46 10.72
N GLU A 118 -1.27 -28.18 10.12
CA GLU A 118 -1.94 -29.10 9.19
C GLU A 118 -1.06 -29.42 7.97
N PHE A 119 -0.36 -28.42 7.43
CA PHE A 119 0.55 -28.61 6.32
C PHE A 119 1.68 -29.59 6.65
N GLU A 120 2.25 -29.49 7.85
CA GLU A 120 3.29 -30.41 8.33
C GLU A 120 2.77 -31.84 8.53
N GLU A 121 1.55 -32.00 9.06
CA GLU A 121 0.91 -33.31 9.17
C GLU A 121 0.66 -33.93 7.78
N HIS A 122 0.09 -33.17 6.85
CA HIS A 122 -0.11 -33.62 5.47
C HIS A 122 1.21 -33.98 4.78
N ARG A 123 2.27 -33.20 5.00
CA ARG A 123 3.60 -33.49 4.45
C ARG A 123 4.14 -34.83 4.97
N LYS A 124 3.94 -35.12 6.26
CA LYS A 124 4.34 -36.40 6.86
C LYS A 124 3.57 -37.57 6.23
N ILE A 125 2.25 -37.45 6.11
CA ILE A 125 1.40 -38.47 5.50
C ILE A 125 1.82 -38.74 4.04
N LEU A 126 2.08 -37.68 3.26
CA LEU A 126 2.57 -37.83 1.89
C LEU A 126 3.89 -38.60 1.84
N HIS A 127 4.80 -38.34 2.77
CA HIS A 127 6.07 -39.06 2.83
C HIS A 127 5.88 -40.55 3.14
N GLU A 128 4.99 -40.88 4.07
CA GLU A 128 4.62 -42.27 4.39
C GLU A 128 3.95 -42.98 3.20
N MET A 129 3.08 -42.29 2.46
CA MET A 129 2.47 -42.81 1.25
C MET A 129 3.51 -43.06 0.15
N MET A 130 4.44 -42.13 -0.06
CA MET A 130 5.53 -42.31 -1.02
C MET A 130 6.41 -43.53 -0.67
N HIS A 131 6.72 -43.72 0.61
CA HIS A 131 7.45 -44.89 1.06
C HIS A 131 6.69 -46.19 0.77
N THR A 132 5.39 -46.22 1.09
CA THR A 132 4.53 -47.38 0.79
C THR A 132 4.48 -47.69 -0.71
N LEU A 133 4.34 -46.67 -1.56
CA LEU A 133 4.35 -46.84 -3.02
C LEU A 133 5.68 -47.42 -3.52
N ALA A 134 6.81 -46.95 -2.98
CA ALA A 134 8.13 -47.48 -3.34
C ALA A 134 8.26 -48.98 -2.98
N VAL A 135 7.75 -49.39 -1.81
CA VAL A 135 7.73 -50.80 -1.41
C VAL A 135 6.84 -51.63 -2.34
N GLN A 136 5.63 -51.15 -2.64
CA GLN A 136 4.71 -51.82 -3.55
C GLN A 136 5.29 -51.97 -4.96
N GLN A 137 5.96 -50.94 -5.48
CA GLN A 137 6.61 -51.00 -6.78
C GLN A 137 7.68 -52.08 -6.83
N LYS A 138 8.51 -52.20 -5.78
CA LYS A 138 9.51 -53.27 -5.66
C LYS A 138 8.88 -54.65 -5.63
N GLN A 139 7.76 -54.82 -4.93
CA GLN A 139 7.02 -56.10 -4.90
C GLN A 139 6.45 -56.46 -6.28
N ILE A 140 5.91 -55.50 -7.01
CA ILE A 140 5.40 -55.70 -8.38
C ILE A 140 6.54 -56.14 -9.31
N GLU A 141 7.68 -55.45 -9.27
CA GLU A 141 8.85 -55.83 -10.07
C GLU A 141 9.31 -57.26 -9.78
N GLN A 142 9.31 -57.67 -8.51
CA GLN A 142 9.66 -59.03 -8.12
C GLN A 142 8.65 -60.06 -8.65
N LEU A 143 7.34 -59.79 -8.53
CA LEU A 143 6.30 -60.67 -9.09
C LEU A 143 6.41 -60.81 -10.61
N VAL A 144 6.74 -59.72 -11.32
CA VAL A 144 6.96 -59.75 -12.78
C VAL A 144 8.16 -60.63 -13.13
N ASN A 145 9.25 -60.51 -12.37
CA ASN A 145 10.44 -61.35 -12.55
C ASN A 145 10.15 -62.83 -12.27
N ASP A 146 9.47 -63.13 -11.18
CA ASP A 146 9.10 -64.51 -10.82
C ASP A 146 8.22 -65.14 -11.91
N ARG A 147 7.24 -64.39 -12.42
CA ARG A 147 6.37 -64.84 -13.52
C ARG A 147 7.15 -65.09 -14.82
N SER A 148 8.12 -64.22 -15.14
CA SER A 148 9.03 -64.41 -16.29
C SER A 148 9.85 -65.69 -16.15
N LEU A 149 10.34 -65.98 -14.94
CA LEU A 149 11.12 -67.17 -14.65
C LEU A 149 10.26 -68.45 -14.77
N ILE A 150 9.03 -68.42 -14.23
CA ILE A 150 8.06 -69.52 -14.36
C ILE A 150 7.74 -69.78 -15.83
N ASN A 151 7.47 -68.75 -16.63
CA ASN A 151 7.19 -68.91 -18.07
C ASN A 151 8.37 -69.58 -18.80
N LYS A 152 9.61 -69.16 -18.49
CA LYS A 152 10.82 -69.79 -19.06
C LYS A 152 11.00 -71.25 -18.65
N LEU A 153 10.55 -71.62 -17.44
CA LEU A 153 10.59 -73.01 -16.98
C LEU A 153 9.51 -73.85 -17.69
N LEU A 154 8.31 -73.29 -17.86
CA LEU A 154 7.22 -73.95 -18.59
C LEU A 154 7.56 -74.17 -20.08
N GLU A 155 8.27 -73.25 -20.72
CA GLU A 155 8.73 -73.42 -22.12
C GLU A 155 9.76 -74.55 -22.30
N LYS A 156 10.38 -75.03 -21.22
CA LYS A 156 11.41 -76.09 -21.26
C LYS A 156 10.88 -77.48 -20.95
N VAL A 157 9.62 -77.61 -20.54
CA VAL A 157 8.92 -78.87 -20.25
C VAL A 157 8.05 -79.24 -21.45
#